data_AF-A0A2Z4L616-F1
#
_entry.id   AF-A0A2Z4L616-F1
#
_cell.length_a   1.000
_cell.length_b   1.000
_cell.length_c   1.000
_cell.angle_alpha   90.00
_cell.angle_beta   90.00
_cell.angle_gamma   90.00
#
_symmetry.space_group_name_H-M   'P 1'
#
loop_
_entity.id
_entity.type
_entity.pdbx_description
1 polymer ?
#
loop_
_entity_poly.entity_id
_entity_poly.type
_entity_poly.pdbx_seq_one_letter_code
_entity_poly.pdbx_strand_id
1 'polypeptide(L)'
;MKRNTNQDIYLYEKRIIFQETQRGWSIVIMPDNILLDNYEHGFPHIHPDRAEIKTKTLYETLLIVKSHIEKYKKVELDLLREELLK
;
A
#
# COMPACT_ATOMS: atom_id res chain seq x y z
N MET A 1 6.67 -15.73 -19.83
CA MET A 1 6.24 -14.37 -19.43
C MET A 1 5.26 -14.48 -18.27
N LYS A 2 5.64 -14.08 -17.06
CA LYS A 2 4.68 -14.01 -15.93
C LYS A 2 3.85 -12.74 -16.13
N ARG A 3 2.52 -12.87 -16.11
CA ARG A 3 1.56 -11.78 -16.31
C ARG A 3 1.72 -10.79 -15.14
N ASN A 4 1.93 -9.49 -15.45
CA ASN A 4 1.75 -8.43 -14.47
C ASN A 4 0.24 -8.36 -14.19
N THR A 5 -0.18 -8.94 -13.07
CA THR A 5 -1.58 -8.96 -12.69
C THR A 5 -1.80 -7.79 -11.75
N ASN A 6 -2.29 -6.67 -12.29
CA ASN A 6 -2.86 -5.62 -11.45
C ASN A 6 -4.16 -6.14 -10.88
N GLN A 7 -4.27 -6.16 -9.57
CA GLN A 7 -5.49 -6.51 -8.86
C GLN A 7 -6.07 -5.24 -8.24
N ASP A 8 -7.40 -5.16 -8.27
CA ASP A 8 -8.15 -4.03 -7.75
C ASP A 8 -9.05 -4.50 -6.61
N ILE A 9 -9.08 -3.75 -5.51
CA ILE A 9 -10.10 -3.86 -4.46
C ILE A 9 -10.79 -2.52 -4.31
N TYR A 10 -12.12 -2.55 -4.25
CA TYR A 10 -12.93 -1.40 -3.90
C TYR A 10 -13.39 -1.54 -2.45
N LEU A 11 -13.12 -0.51 -1.65
CA LEU A 11 -13.47 -0.49 -0.23
C LEU A 11 -13.95 0.93 0.13
N TYR A 12 -15.24 1.06 0.42
CA TYR A 12 -15.93 2.35 0.51
C TYR A 12 -15.68 3.21 -0.75
N GLU A 13 -15.26 4.46 -0.59
CA GLU A 13 -14.93 5.37 -1.68
C GLU A 13 -13.48 5.22 -2.19
N LYS A 14 -12.77 4.17 -1.74
CA LYS A 14 -11.36 3.95 -2.09
C LYS A 14 -11.23 2.84 -3.12
N ARG A 15 -10.37 3.08 -4.12
CA ARG A 15 -9.88 2.04 -5.01
C ARG A 15 -8.42 1.75 -4.65
N ILE A 16 -8.15 0.52 -4.25
CA ILE A 16 -6.84 0.01 -3.88
C ILE A 16 -6.34 -0.85 -5.04
N ILE A 17 -5.31 -0.39 -5.74
CA ILE A 17 -4.70 -1.09 -6.87
C ILE A 17 -3.38 -1.67 -6.38
N PHE A 18 -3.16 -2.96 -6.57
CA PHE A 18 -1.90 -3.57 -6.16
C PHE A 18 -1.35 -4.57 -7.16
N GLN A 19 -0.04 -4.72 -7.13
CA GLN A 19 0.70 -5.62 -8.02
C GLN A 19 1.95 -6.14 -7.32
N GLU A 20 2.36 -7.35 -7.68
CA GLU A 20 3.63 -7.95 -7.28
C GLU A 20 4.33 -8.50 -8.50
N THR A 21 5.63 -8.21 -8.61
CA THR A 21 6.49 -8.63 -9.69
C THR A 21 7.77 -9.25 -9.12
N GLN A 22 8.65 -9.74 -9.99
CA GLN A 22 9.98 -10.23 -9.55
C GLN A 22 10.87 -9.11 -8.96
N ARG A 23 10.54 -7.84 -9.19
CA ARG A 23 11.33 -6.68 -8.76
C ARG A 23 10.81 -6.02 -7.49
N GLY A 24 9.64 -6.41 -7.00
CA GLY A 24 8.99 -5.76 -5.86
C GLY A 24 7.47 -5.80 -5.97
N TRP A 25 6.81 -4.97 -5.16
CA TRP A 25 5.37 -4.81 -5.13
C TRP A 25 4.99 -3.34 -4.93
N SER A 26 3.75 -3.01 -5.28
CA SER A 26 3.19 -1.68 -5.04
C SER A 26 1.70 -1.75 -4.70
N ILE A 27 1.24 -0.80 -3.90
CA ILE A 27 -0.15 -0.52 -3.58
C ILE A 27 -0.41 0.97 -3.84
N VAL A 28 -1.39 1.28 -4.69
CA VAL A 28 -1.86 2.64 -4.97
C VAL A 28 -3.26 2.79 -4.40
N ILE A 29 -3.49 3.86 -3.63
CA ILE A 29 -4.79 4.17 -3.04
C ILE A 29 -5.34 5.44 -3.69
N MET A 30 -6.43 5.29 -4.43
CA MET A 30 -7.15 6.37 -5.10
C MET A 30 -8.43 6.73 -4.32
N PRO A 31 -8.85 8.01 -4.31
CA PRO A 31 -8.27 9.15 -5.02
C PRO A 31 -7.15 9.88 -4.26
N ASP A 32 -6.71 9.34 -3.11
CA ASP A 32 -5.78 10.03 -2.20
C ASP A 32 -4.35 10.13 -2.74
N ASN A 33 -4.04 9.47 -3.87
CA ASN A 33 -2.73 9.45 -4.53
C ASN A 33 -1.59 8.97 -3.62
N ILE A 34 -1.88 8.02 -2.73
CA ILE A 34 -0.89 7.37 -1.86
C ILE A 34 -0.34 6.16 -2.59
N LEU A 35 0.99 6.03 -2.62
CA LEU A 35 1.71 4.87 -3.15
C LEU A 35 2.55 4.27 -2.03
N LEU A 36 2.39 2.97 -1.81
CA LEU A 36 3.25 2.14 -0.95
C LEU A 36 3.97 1.17 -1.86
N ASP A 37 5.30 1.15 -1.86
CA ASP A 37 6.05 0.23 -2.68
C ASP A 37 7.44 -0.06 -2.12
N ASN A 38 8.12 -1.02 -2.74
CA ASN A 38 9.51 -1.32 -2.45
C ASN A 38 10.37 -1.37 -3.72
N TYR A 39 9.87 -0.78 -4.82
CA TYR A 39 10.66 -0.61 -6.03
C TYR A 39 11.78 0.42 -5.77
N GLU A 40 12.93 0.21 -6.40
CA GLU A 40 14.11 1.11 -6.43
C GLU A 40 15.01 1.19 -5.19
N HIS A 41 14.52 1.15 -3.95
CA HIS A 41 15.39 1.35 -2.76
C HIS A 41 15.67 0.08 -1.95
N GLY A 42 15.04 -1.04 -2.29
CA GLY A 42 15.20 -2.31 -1.56
C GLY A 42 14.50 -2.34 -0.19
N PHE A 43 13.93 -1.22 0.26
CA PHE A 43 13.08 -1.13 1.44
C PHE A 43 11.67 -0.61 1.07
N PRO A 44 10.62 -1.14 1.72
CA PRO A 44 9.26 -0.62 1.59
C PRO A 44 9.13 0.82 2.11
N HIS A 45 8.42 1.68 1.39
CA HIS A 45 8.20 3.07 1.77
C HIS A 45 6.86 3.62 1.28
N ILE A 46 6.46 4.76 1.83
CA ILE A 46 5.25 5.50 1.45
C ILE A 46 5.61 6.78 0.70
N HIS A 47 4.93 7.04 -0.40
CA HIS A 47 4.97 8.30 -1.15
C HIS A 47 3.84 9.23 -0.68
N PRO A 48 4.07 10.57 -0.67
CA PRO A 48 5.18 11.27 -1.35
C PRO A 48 6.47 11.47 -0.54
N ASP A 49 6.45 11.34 0.80
CA ASP A 49 7.55 11.71 1.69
C ASP A 49 8.67 10.66 1.81
N ARG A 50 8.49 9.49 1.21
CA ARG A 50 9.43 8.36 1.22
C ARG A 50 9.76 7.85 2.63
N ALA A 51 8.81 7.96 3.56
CA ALA A 51 8.99 7.37 4.88
C ALA A 51 9.06 5.83 4.76
N GLU A 52 10.06 5.22 5.39
CA GLU A 52 10.19 3.76 5.43
C GLU A 52 9.03 3.14 6.21
N ILE A 53 8.50 2.03 5.70
CA ILE A 53 7.50 1.21 6.39
C ILE A 53 8.10 -0.15 6.75
N LYS A 54 7.69 -0.73 7.87
CA LYS A 54 8.33 -1.94 8.40
C LYS A 54 7.77 -3.25 7.84
N THR A 55 6.59 -3.20 7.23
CA THR A 55 5.97 -4.35 6.58
C THR A 55 6.85 -4.82 5.43
N LYS A 56 7.01 -6.14 5.28
CA LYS A 56 7.97 -6.70 4.31
C LYS A 56 7.32 -7.15 3.02
N THR A 57 6.03 -7.48 3.08
CA THR A 57 5.32 -8.12 1.96
C THR A 57 4.14 -7.28 1.48
N LEU A 58 3.77 -7.48 0.23
CA LEU A 58 2.55 -6.92 -0.33
C LEU A 58 1.33 -7.28 0.53
N TYR A 59 1.19 -8.56 0.88
CA TYR A 59 0.00 -9.06 1.56
C TYR A 59 -0.16 -8.46 2.96
N GLU A 60 0.94 -8.40 3.73
CA GLU A 60 0.96 -7.77 5.05
C GLU A 60 0.58 -6.28 4.96
N THR A 61 1.21 -5.54 4.04
CA THR A 61 0.92 -4.13 3.82
C THR A 61 -0.53 -3.91 3.39
N LEU A 62 -1.04 -4.74 2.47
CA LEU A 62 -2.42 -4.68 2.00
C LEU A 62 -3.42 -4.96 3.12
N LEU A 63 -3.12 -5.90 4.02
CA LEU A 63 -3.97 -6.19 5.17
C LEU A 63 -4.07 -4.97 6.09
N ILE A 64 -2.94 -4.32 6.40
CA ILE A 64 -2.92 -3.09 7.22
C ILE A 64 -3.73 -1.98 6.54
N VAL A 65 -3.51 -1.73 5.25
CA VAL A 65 -4.27 -0.73 4.48
C VAL A 65 -5.78 -1.01 4.52
N LYS A 66 -6.18 -2.27 4.34
CA LYS A 66 -7.60 -2.65 4.40
C LYS A 66 -8.17 -2.43 5.80
N SER A 67 -7.50 -2.92 6.84
CA SER A 67 -7.94 -2.75 8.22
C SER A 67 -8.02 -1.28 8.63
N HIS A 68 -7.09 -0.46 8.18
CA HIS A 68 -7.11 0.99 8.36
C HIS A 68 -8.38 1.60 7.74
N ILE A 69 -8.61 1.36 6.45
CA ILE A 69 -9.77 1.91 5.74
C ILE A 69 -11.08 1.35 6.33
N GLU A 70 -11.13 0.09 6.75
CA GLU A 70 -12.28 -0.49 7.45
C GLU A 70 -12.56 0.19 8.78
N LYS A 71 -11.51 0.55 9.54
CA LYS A 71 -11.62 1.20 10.84
C LYS A 71 -12.03 2.66 10.74
N TYR A 72 -11.39 3.45 9.87
CA TYR A 72 -11.59 4.89 9.80
C TYR A 72 -12.54 5.33 8.68
N LYS A 73 -12.91 4.43 7.76
CA LYS A 73 -13.72 4.72 6.55
C LYS A 73 -13.09 5.72 5.58
N LYS A 74 -11.82 6.05 5.79
CA LYS A 74 -10.98 6.95 4.98
C LYS A 74 -9.51 6.57 5.16
N VAL A 75 -8.61 7.26 4.48
CA VAL A 75 -7.16 7.11 4.68
C VAL A 75 -6.66 8.27 5.53
N GLU A 76 -6.51 8.01 6.83
CA GLU A 76 -5.82 8.93 7.75
C GLU A 76 -4.32 8.67 7.65
N LEU A 77 -3.64 9.43 6.79
CA LEU A 77 -2.25 9.17 6.41
C LEU A 77 -1.30 9.02 7.61
N ASP A 78 -1.42 9.86 8.64
CA ASP A 78 -0.57 9.79 9.83
C ASP A 78 -0.82 8.52 10.65
N LEU A 79 -2.08 8.12 10.82
CA LEU A 79 -2.42 6.87 11.51
C LEU A 79 -2.04 5.65 10.69
N LEU A 80 -2.18 5.71 9.36
CA LEU A 80 -1.75 4.65 8.46
C LEU A 80 -0.23 4.45 8.56
N ARG A 81 0.55 5.54 8.62
CA ARG A 81 2.00 5.48 8.84
C ARG A 81 2.33 4.78 10.16
N GLU A 82 1.69 5.18 11.26
CA GLU A 82 1.90 4.53 12.56
C GLU A 82 1.58 3.03 12.52
N GLU A 83 0.51 2.65 11.83
CA GLU A 83 0.10 1.26 11.68
C GLU A 83 1.07 0.44 10.84
N LEU A 84 1.68 1.05 9.81
CA LEU A 84 2.72 0.45 8.95
C LEU A 84 4.11 0.38 9.62
N LEU A 85 4.29 1.03 10.77
CA LEU A 85 5.54 1.03 11.56
C LEU A 85 5.53 0.07 12.76
N LYS A 86 4.40 -0.55 13.06
CA LYS A 86 4.25 -1.53 14.14
C LYS A 86 4.79 -2.89 13.72
#